data_AF-A0A923XZB0-F1
#
_entry.id   AF-A0A923XZB0-F1
#
_cell.length_a   1.000
_cell.length_b   1.000
_cell.length_c   1.000
_cell.angle_alpha   90.00
_cell.angle_beta   90.00
_cell.angle_gamma   90.00
#
_symmetry.space_group_name_H-M   'P 1'
#
loop_
_entity.id
_entity.type
_entity.pdbx_description
1 polymer ?
#
loop_
_entity_poly.entity_id
_entity_poly.type
_entity_poly.pdbx_seq_one_letter_code
_entity_poly.pdbx_strand_id
1 'polypeptide(L)' 'MLTLTSPVETWAHRVPAGVKLALLCLGTVLLYALTSPAALTIAALAVLALLASGGLLFLRTALRLLRPLWPFVLVV' A
#
# COMPACT_ATOMS: atom_id res chain seq x y z
N MET A 1 -3.45 17.64 12.83
CA MET A 1 -4.34 16.90 11.92
C MET A 1 -3.53 16.47 10.71
N LEU A 2 -2.98 15.26 10.75
CA LEU A 2 -2.24 14.67 9.62
C LEU A 2 -3.29 14.33 8.56
N THR A 3 -3.33 15.11 7.49
CA THR A 3 -4.37 15.08 6.47
C THR A 3 -4.64 13.66 5.97
N LEU A 4 -5.87 13.17 6.12
CA LEU A 4 -6.35 11.88 5.58
C LEU A 4 -6.39 11.83 4.04
N THR A 5 -5.88 12.88 3.40
CA THR A 5 -5.84 13.06 1.96
C THR A 5 -4.38 13.21 1.54
N SER A 6 -4.01 12.42 0.53
CA SER A 6 -2.77 12.64 -0.20
C SER A 6 -2.88 13.98 -0.92
N PRO A 7 -1.85 14.85 -0.90
CA PRO A 7 -1.83 16.08 -1.70
C PRO A 7 -1.72 15.77 -3.21
N VAL A 8 -1.42 14.51 -3.55
CA VAL A 8 -1.37 14.00 -4.92
C VAL A 8 -2.72 13.40 -5.26
N GLU A 9 -3.45 14.04 -6.16
CA GLU A 9 -4.67 13.47 -6.71
C GLU A 9 -4.35 12.23 -7.55
N THR A 10 -5.19 11.20 -7.40
CA THR A 10 -5.10 9.93 -8.12
C THR A 10 -6.50 9.49 -8.52
N TRP A 11 -6.62 8.56 -9.47
CA TRP A 11 -7.91 7.98 -9.85
C TRP A 11 -8.69 7.42 -8.65
N ALA A 12 -7.97 6.89 -7.67
CA ALA A 12 -8.55 6.30 -6.46
C ALA A 12 -9.28 7.34 -5.60
N HIS A 13 -9.05 8.65 -5.76
CA HIS A 13 -9.80 9.68 -5.03
C HIS A 13 -11.31 9.63 -5.32
N ARG A 14 -11.70 9.15 -6.50
CA ARG A 14 -13.11 8.99 -6.91
C ARG A 14 -13.79 7.76 -6.30
N VAL A 15 -13.00 6.83 -5.73
CA VAL A 15 -13.53 5.61 -5.11
C VAL A 15 -14.04 5.93 -3.69
N PRO A 16 -15.25 5.48 -3.31
CA PRO A 16 -15.79 5.70 -1.97
C PRO A 16 -14.86 5.16 -0.88
N ALA A 17 -14.76 5.87 0.25
CA ALA A 17 -13.88 5.51 1.35
C ALA A 17 -14.17 4.09 1.90
N GLY A 18 -15.45 3.73 2.05
CA GLY A 18 -15.85 2.41 2.55
C GLY A 18 -15.30 1.25 1.68
N VAL A 19 -15.28 1.41 0.35
CA VAL A 19 -14.73 0.40 -0.56
C VAL A 19 -13.22 0.25 -0.36
N LYS A 20 -12.49 1.35 -0.23
CA LYS A 20 -11.04 1.32 0.04
C LYS A 20 -10.72 0.60 1.35
N LEU A 21 -11.47 0.93 2.40
CA LEU A 21 -11.27 0.33 3.72
C LEU A 21 -11.64 -1.15 3.74
N ALA A 22 -12.73 -1.54 3.06
CA ALA A 22 -13.10 -2.95 2.92
C ALA A 22 -12.02 -3.75 2.17
N LEU A 23 -11.50 -3.22 1.05
CA LEU A 23 -10.42 -3.85 0.30
C LEU A 23 -9.12 -3.93 1.11
N LEU A 24 -8.79 -2.88 1.89
CA LEU A 24 -7.63 -2.90 2.78
C LEU A 24 -7.78 -3.99 3.86
N CYS A 25 -8.96 -4.09 4.48
CA CYS A 25 -9.25 -5.11 5.48
C CYS A 25 -9.11 -6.52 4.89
N LEU A 26 -9.77 -6.78 3.76
CA LEU A 26 -9.69 -8.05 3.05
C LEU A 26 -8.25 -8.40 2.65
N GLY A 27 -7.53 -7.45 2.05
CA GLY A 27 -6.13 -7.64 1.66
C GLY A 27 -5.25 -7.99 2.86
N THR A 28 -5.47 -7.35 4.01
CA THR A 28 -4.72 -7.65 5.24
C THR A 28 -5.00 -9.07 5.72
N VAL A 29 -6.27 -9.48 5.82
CA VAL A 29 -6.64 -10.84 6.23
C VAL A 29 -6.03 -11.89 5.30
N LEU A 30 -6.10 -11.66 3.99
CA LEU A 30 -5.54 -12.59 2.99
C LEU A 30 -4.02 -12.68 3.09
N LEU A 31 -3.30 -11.56 3.31
CA LEU A 31 -1.85 -11.57 3.49
C LEU A 31 -1.42 -12.45 4.68
N TYR A 32 -2.17 -12.40 5.79
CA TYR A 32 -1.90 -13.26 6.96
C TYR A 32 -2.17 -14.75 6.71
N ALA A 33 -2.99 -15.09 5.73
CA ALA A 33 -3.23 -16.47 5.34
C ALA A 33 -2.14 -17.04 4.41
N LEU A 34 -1.29 -16.18 3.81
CA LEU A 34 -0.21 -16.60 2.93
C LEU A 34 1.00 -17.10 3.71
N THR A 35 1.46 -18.30 3.41
CA THR A 35 2.65 -18.91 4.03
C THR A 35 3.84 -19.03 3.09
N SER A 36 3.63 -18.88 1.77
CA SER A 36 4.71 -19.03 0.79
C SER A 36 5.41 -17.70 0.48
N PRO A 37 6.75 -17.68 0.47
CA PRO A 37 7.51 -16.48 0.08
C PRO A 37 7.17 -15.97 -1.33
N ALA A 38 6.89 -16.91 -2.24
CA ALA A 38 6.49 -16.58 -3.62
C ALA A 38 5.15 -15.82 -3.65
N ALA A 39 4.13 -16.27 -2.91
CA ALA A 39 2.84 -15.59 -2.87
C ALA A 39 2.95 -14.20 -2.22
N LEU A 40 3.74 -14.05 -1.16
CA LEU A 40 4.02 -12.76 -0.54
C LEU A 40 4.73 -11.80 -1.50
N THR A 41 5.68 -12.30 -2.29
CA THR A 41 6.37 -11.50 -3.31
C THR A 41 5.40 -11.01 -4.39
N ILE A 42 4.51 -11.89 -4.87
CA ILE A 42 3.47 -11.53 -5.84
C ILE A 42 2.53 -10.46 -5.26
N ALA A 43 2.10 -10.62 -4.00
CA ALA A 43 1.24 -9.64 -3.34
C ALA A 43 1.94 -8.27 -3.19
N ALA A 44 3.23 -8.26 -2.83
CA ALA A 44 4.02 -7.02 -2.76
C ALA A 44 4.13 -6.33 -4.13
N LEU A 45 4.37 -7.09 -5.20
CA LEU A 45 4.39 -6.56 -6.57
C LEU A 45 3.03 -6.01 -7.01
N ALA A 46 1.93 -6.67 -6.62
CA ALA A 46 0.58 -6.19 -6.90
C ALA A 46 0.30 -4.84 -6.20
N VAL A 47 0.74 -4.68 -4.94
CA VAL A 47 0.65 -3.40 -4.22
C VAL A 47 1.50 -2.32 -4.89
N LEU A 48 2.72 -2.64 -5.31
CA LEU A 48 3.57 -1.70 -6.05
C LEU A 48 2.94 -1.27 -7.38
N ALA A 49 2.34 -2.18 -8.12
CA ALA A 49 1.61 -1.88 -9.35
C ALA A 49 0.39 -0.98 -9.07
N LEU A 50 -0.34 -1.25 -7.98
CA LEU A 50 -1.46 -0.40 -7.55
C LEU A 50 -0.99 1.01 -7.20
N LEU A 51 0.12 1.16 -6.47
CA LEU A 51 0.72 2.48 -6.18
C LEU A 51 1.20 3.17 -7.47
N ALA A 52 1.82 2.45 -8.40
CA ALA A 52 2.28 2.98 -9.68
C ALA A 52 1.11 3.49 -10.54
N SER A 53 -0.06 2.84 -10.47
CA SER A 53 -1.27 3.30 -11.18
C SER A 53 -1.77 4.68 -10.73
N GLY A 54 -1.39 5.13 -9.53
CA GLY A 54 -1.66 6.47 -9.02
C GLY A 54 -0.68 7.54 -9.53
N GLY A 55 0.28 7.18 -10.36
CA GLY A 55 1.30 8.07 -10.92
C GLY A 55 2.63 8.05 -10.17
N LEU A 56 3.70 8.46 -10.85
CA LEU A 56 5.08 8.34 -10.34
C LEU A 56 5.33 9.19 -9.09
N LEU A 57 4.68 10.35 -8.99
CA LEU A 57 4.81 11.23 -7.82
C LEU A 57 4.17 10.59 -6.59
N PHE A 58 2.98 10.00 -6.73
CA PHE A 58 2.32 9.26 -5.65
C PHE A 58 3.15 8.05 -5.20
N LEU A 59 3.68 7.26 -6.15
CA LEU A 59 4.55 6.13 -5.84
C LEU A 59 5.80 6.55 -5.05
N ARG A 60 6.48 7.62 -5.48
CA ARG A 60 7.66 8.14 -4.77
C ARG A 60 7.32 8.61 -3.35
N THR A 61 6.19 9.27 -3.17
CA THR A 61 5.71 9.69 -1.85
C THR A 61 5.42 8.48 -0.96
N ALA A 62 4.70 7.48 -1.47
CA ALA A 62 4.41 6.24 -0.74
C ALA A 62 5.69 5.51 -0.32
N LEU A 63 6.66 5.36 -1.22
CA LEU A 63 7.95 4.72 -0.90
C LEU A 63 8.76 5.49 0.14
N ARG A 64 8.68 6.82 0.16
CA ARG A 64 9.34 7.64 1.20
C ARG A 64 8.72 7.42 2.58
N LEU A 65 7.43 7.15 2.67
CA LEU A 65 6.74 6.83 3.93
C LEU A 65 7.17 5.48 4.52
N LEU A 66 7.78 4.60 3.73
CA LEU A 66 8.35 3.34 4.23
C LEU A 66 9.70 3.52 4.93
N ARG A 67 10.37 4.68 4.77
CA ARG A 67 11.70 4.93 5.37
C ARG A 67 11.79 4.63 6.86
N PRO A 68 10.80 5.02 7.70
CA PRO A 68 10.84 4.73 9.14
C PRO A 68 10.68 3.25 9.50
N LEU A 69 10.28 2.40 8.55
CA LEU A 69 10.09 0.96 8.80
C LEU A 69 11.41 0.17 8.68
N TRP A 70 12.43 0.72 8.02
CA TRP A 70 13.72 0.03 7.82
C TRP A 70 14.38 -0.52 9.09
N PRO A 71 14.39 0.19 10.23
CA PRO A 71 14.95 -0.36 11.47
C PRO A 71 14.31 -1.68 11.87
N PHE A 72 12.99 -1.84 11.68
CA PHE A 72 12.28 -3.07 12.03
C PHE A 72 12.62 -4.22 11.08
N VAL A 73 12.75 -3.92 9.78
CA VAL A 73 13.13 -4.91 8.77
C VAL A 73 14.57 -5.40 8.94
N LEU A 74 15.46 -4.55 9.45
CA LEU A 74 16.87 -4.92 9.69
C LEU A 74 17.08 -5.72 10.99
N VAL A 75 16.13 -5.64 11.93
CA VAL A 75 16.23 -6.30 13.24
C VAL A 75 15.61 -7.71 13.21
N VAL A 76 14.56 -7.92 12.40
CA VAL A 76 13.89 -9.22 12.21
C VAL A 76 14.60 -10.04 11.15
#